data_AF-A0A0X3PM45-F1
#
_entry.id   AF-A0A0X3PM45-F1
#
_cell.length_a   1.000
_cell.length_b   1.000
_cell.length_c   1.000
_cell.angle_alpha   90.00
_cell.angle_beta   90.00
_cell.angle_gamma   90.00
#
_symmetry.space_group_name_H-M   'P 1'
#
loop_
_entity.id
_entity.type
_entity.pdbx_description
1 polymer ?
#
loop_
_entity_poly.entity_id
_entity_poly.type
_entity_poly.pdbx_seq_one_letter_code
_entity_poly.pdbx_strand_id
1 'polypeptide(L)'
;RELLDSFLPILPKEAECLTESEAISVMESDLQRLLEDEALLSEIKQDCRLTDRTCAQSASKYPICTGRSFTFVYKCSVCKHLATQWLVYDAGEILSRDPAAMCDVCLRHLLYTKDGKKIHPNFRVQKYIGHELAR
;
A
#
# COMPACT_ATOMS: atom_id res chain seq x y z
N ARG A 1 23.98 -3.36 4.29
CA ARG A 1 25.10 -3.02 3.38
C ARG A 1 25.01 -3.89 2.13
N GLU A 2 25.06 -5.22 2.25
CA GLU A 2 24.93 -6.17 1.11
C GLU A 2 23.74 -5.92 0.16
N LEU A 3 22.57 -5.53 0.65
CA LEU A 3 21.42 -5.19 -0.20
C LEU A 3 21.58 -3.83 -0.90
N LEU A 4 22.19 -2.83 -0.26
CA LEU A 4 22.40 -1.53 -0.90
C LEU A 4 23.42 -1.68 -2.03
N ASP A 5 24.48 -2.44 -1.77
CA ASP A 5 25.58 -2.69 -2.70
C ASP A 5 25.13 -3.42 -3.98
N SER A 6 24.04 -4.20 -3.92
CA SER A 6 23.46 -4.88 -5.08
C SER A 6 22.52 -4.00 -5.91
N PHE A 7 21.95 -2.95 -5.34
CA PHE A 7 21.04 -2.02 -6.04
C PHE A 7 21.77 -0.84 -6.70
N LEU A 8 22.88 -0.37 -6.11
CA LEU A 8 23.65 0.78 -6.63
C LEU A 8 23.99 0.71 -8.13
N PRO A 9 24.38 -0.43 -8.72
CA PRO A 9 24.72 -0.51 -10.15
C PRO A 9 23.52 -0.49 -11.10
N ILE A 10 22.31 -0.70 -10.59
CA ILE A 10 21.07 -0.83 -11.38
C ILE A 10 20.34 0.51 -11.48
N LEU A 11 20.71 1.48 -10.62
CA LEU A 11 20.10 2.78 -10.61
C LEU A 11 20.49 3.58 -11.87
N PRO A 12 19.57 4.41 -12.41
CA PRO A 12 19.87 5.31 -13.51
C PRO A 12 21.10 6.18 -13.20
N LYS A 13 21.87 6.59 -14.20
CA LYS A 13 23.09 7.40 -13.99
C LYS A 13 22.79 8.75 -13.33
N GLU A 14 21.54 9.18 -13.42
CA GLU A 14 21.01 10.41 -12.82
C GLU A 14 20.63 10.26 -11.34
N ALA A 15 20.59 9.03 -10.82
CA ALA A 15 20.27 8.75 -9.43
C ALA A 15 21.56 8.66 -8.60
N GLU A 16 22.05 9.82 -8.15
CA GLU A 16 23.13 9.87 -7.17
C GLU A 16 22.60 9.42 -5.79
N CYS A 17 23.18 8.35 -5.24
CA CYS A 17 22.83 7.89 -3.90
C CYS A 17 23.52 8.77 -2.85
N LEU A 18 22.78 9.76 -2.36
CA LEU A 18 23.21 10.60 -1.26
C LEU A 18 23.15 9.85 0.07
N THR A 19 24.12 10.09 0.94
CA THR A 19 24.00 9.78 2.36
C THR A 19 22.90 10.63 3.00
N GLU A 20 22.39 10.22 4.17
CA GLU A 20 21.36 10.98 4.89
C GLU A 20 21.78 12.43 5.14
N SER A 21 23.05 12.65 5.52
CA SER A 21 23.62 13.98 5.71
C SER A 21 23.66 14.81 4.42
N GLU A 22 24.00 14.20 3.29
CA GLU A 22 24.06 14.89 1.99
C GLU A 22 22.64 15.21 1.49
N ALA A 23 21.69 14.30 1.65
CA ALA A 23 20.29 14.51 1.27
C ALA A 23 19.66 15.65 2.09
N ILE A 24 19.90 15.69 3.41
CA ILE A 24 19.46 16.79 4.27
C ILE A 24 20.07 18.11 3.81
N SER A 25 21.38 18.14 3.54
CA SER A 25 22.05 19.37 3.11
C SER A 25 21.52 19.89 1.76
N VAL A 26 21.24 19.02 0.81
CA VAL A 26 20.67 19.40 -0.50
C VAL A 26 19.25 19.94 -0.32
N MET A 27 18.41 19.25 0.46
CA MET A 27 17.05 19.70 0.74
C MET A 27 17.01 21.06 1.43
N GLU A 28 17.87 21.28 2.43
CA GLU A 28 17.95 22.57 3.14
C GLU A 28 18.41 23.70 2.21
N SER A 29 19.41 23.45 1.38
CA SER A 29 19.90 24.44 0.40
C SER A 29 18.82 24.83 -0.62
N ASP A 30 18.02 23.87 -1.09
CA ASP A 30 16.92 24.15 -2.01
C ASP A 30 15.77 24.90 -1.34
N LEU A 31 15.42 24.55 -0.10
CA LEU A 31 14.43 25.26 0.69
C LEU A 31 14.85 26.71 0.94
N GLN A 32 16.12 26.93 1.27
CA GLN A 32 16.72 28.24 1.46
C GLN A 32 16.64 29.08 0.17
N ARG A 33 16.96 28.47 -0.98
CA ARG A 33 16.86 29.11 -2.30
C ARG A 33 15.42 29.46 -2.69
N LEU A 34 14.44 28.66 -2.29
CA LEU A 34 13.03 28.89 -2.62
C LEU A 34 12.34 29.92 -1.73
N LEU A 35 12.73 29.97 -0.46
CA LEU A 35 12.12 30.87 0.53
C LEU A 35 12.77 32.25 0.53
N GLU A 36 14.05 32.36 0.14
CA GLU A 36 14.86 33.59 0.15
C GLU A 36 14.86 34.32 1.51
N ASP A 37 14.48 33.63 2.59
CA ASP A 37 14.37 34.15 3.95
C ASP A 37 14.86 33.10 4.97
N GLU A 38 16.03 33.37 5.56
CA GLU A 38 16.68 32.51 6.57
C GLU A 38 15.90 32.42 7.88
N ALA A 39 15.21 33.49 8.27
CA ALA A 39 14.49 33.52 9.53
C ALA A 39 13.26 32.62 9.44
N LEU A 40 12.54 32.70 8.31
CA LEU A 40 11.43 31.80 8.01
C LEU A 40 11.89 30.34 7.91
N LEU A 41 13.03 30.08 7.27
CA LEU A 41 13.61 28.72 7.21
C LEU A 41 13.94 28.19 8.61
N SER A 42 14.48 29.04 9.50
CA SER A 42 14.76 28.67 10.89
C SER A 42 13.49 28.36 11.68
N GLU A 43 12.41 29.12 11.49
CA GLU A 43 11.10 28.85 12.11
C GLU A 43 10.49 27.54 11.59
N ILE A 44 10.58 27.29 10.28
CA ILE A 44 10.16 26.05 9.62
C ILE A 44 10.93 24.83 10.16
N LYS A 45 12.23 24.97 10.42
CA LYS A 45 13.04 23.90 11.04
C LYS A 45 12.66 23.63 12.50
N GLN A 46 12.23 24.64 13.23
CA GLN A 46 11.81 24.51 14.65
C GLN A 46 10.37 23.99 14.78
N ASP A 47 9.55 24.12 13.74
CA ASP A 47 8.19 23.65 13.74
C ASP A 47 8.10 22.15 13.39
N CYS A 48 8.07 21.31 14.45
CA CYS A 48 7.88 19.85 14.36
C CYS A 48 6.63 19.41 13.58
N ARG A 49 5.72 20.32 13.20
CA ARG A 49 4.59 20.02 12.31
C ARG A 49 5.05 19.71 10.89
N LEU A 50 6.16 20.27 10.42
CA LEU A 50 6.67 20.07 9.06
C LEU A 50 7.43 18.74 8.87
N THR A 51 7.83 18.10 9.97
CA THR A 51 8.54 16.81 9.94
C THR A 51 7.58 15.61 9.99
N ASP A 52 6.33 15.80 10.42
CA ASP A 52 5.30 14.76 10.44
C ASP A 52 4.21 14.97 9.38
N ARG A 53 4.25 14.09 8.37
CA ARG A 53 3.36 14.02 7.20
C ARG A 53 1.89 13.75 7.55
N THR A 54 1.59 13.42 8.80
CA THR A 54 0.25 13.04 9.27
C THR A 54 -0.47 14.19 10.01
N CYS A 55 0.19 15.33 10.23
CA CYS A 55 -0.37 16.51 10.90
C CYS A 55 -0.93 17.56 9.90
N ALA A 56 -1.98 18.30 10.31
CA ALA A 56 -2.44 19.47 9.56
C ALA A 56 -1.40 20.58 9.61
N GLN A 57 -1.05 21.05 8.41
CA GLN A 57 -0.14 22.18 8.23
C GLN A 57 -0.86 23.54 8.29
N SER A 58 -2.20 23.59 8.43
CA SER A 58 -2.94 24.85 8.63
C SER A 58 -4.31 24.63 9.26
N ALA A 59 -4.84 25.66 9.96
CA ALA A 59 -6.16 25.64 10.60
C ALA A 59 -7.33 25.48 9.60
N SER A 60 -7.12 25.91 8.35
CA SER A 60 -8.08 25.75 7.24
C SER A 60 -8.17 24.32 6.68
N LYS A 61 -7.25 23.41 7.05
CA LYS A 61 -7.23 22.01 6.60
C LYS A 61 -7.99 21.06 7.55
N TYR A 62 -8.93 21.60 8.32
CA TYR A 62 -9.85 20.84 9.15
C TYR A 62 -11.15 20.49 8.41
N PRO A 63 -11.68 19.26 8.54
CA PRO A 63 -11.11 18.17 9.33
C PRO A 63 -9.99 17.44 8.58
N ILE A 64 -8.92 17.13 9.30
CA ILE A 64 -7.86 16.23 8.82
C ILE A 64 -8.46 14.84 8.78
N CYS A 65 -8.55 14.22 7.60
CA CYS A 65 -8.68 12.78 7.53
C CYS A 65 -7.39 12.14 8.04
N THR A 66 -7.29 11.94 9.36
CA THR A 66 -6.22 11.18 10.03
C THR A 66 -6.32 9.68 9.75
N GLY A 67 -7.38 9.24 9.08
CA GLY A 67 -7.51 7.88 8.59
C GLY A 67 -6.63 7.65 7.37
N ARG A 68 -5.33 7.39 7.57
CA ARG A 68 -4.70 6.37 6.72
C ARG A 68 -5.40 5.07 7.08
N SER A 69 -6.45 4.72 6.36
CA SER A 69 -6.82 3.32 6.24
C SER A 69 -5.59 2.66 5.64
N PHE A 70 -4.81 1.95 6.46
CA PHE A 70 -3.91 0.95 5.90
C PHE A 70 -4.83 0.03 5.12
N THR A 71 -4.87 0.16 3.80
CA THR A 71 -5.51 -0.83 2.94
C THR A 71 -4.65 -2.07 3.02
N PHE A 72 -4.87 -2.84 4.08
CA PHE A 72 -4.36 -4.18 4.20
C PHE A 72 -5.02 -4.98 3.09
N VAL A 73 -4.27 -5.19 2.01
CA VAL A 73 -4.69 -6.07 0.94
C VAL A 73 -4.78 -7.48 1.52
N TYR A 74 -6.00 -7.94 1.75
CA TYR A 74 -6.24 -9.28 2.28
C TYR A 74 -5.71 -10.30 1.26
N LYS A 75 -4.74 -11.12 1.63
CA LYS A 75 -4.13 -12.09 0.72
C LYS A 75 -5.01 -13.31 0.55
N CYS A 76 -5.00 -13.89 -0.65
CA CYS A 76 -5.72 -15.12 -0.97
C CYS A 76 -5.37 -16.23 0.02
N SER A 77 -6.38 -16.92 0.54
CA SER A 77 -6.25 -18.01 1.50
C SER A 77 -5.54 -19.24 0.93
N VAL A 78 -5.59 -19.45 -0.38
CA VAL A 78 -4.99 -20.58 -1.09
C VAL A 78 -3.53 -20.29 -1.46
N CYS A 79 -3.27 -19.33 -2.34
CA CYS A 79 -1.89 -19.08 -2.81
C CYS A 79 -1.06 -18.19 -1.89
N LYS A 80 -1.66 -17.45 -0.95
CA LYS A 80 -0.97 -16.48 -0.06
C LYS A 80 -0.15 -15.38 -0.76
N HIS A 81 -0.21 -15.27 -2.08
CA HIS A 81 0.56 -14.29 -2.86
C HIS A 81 -0.32 -13.17 -3.41
N LEU A 82 -1.42 -13.53 -4.08
CA LEU A 82 -2.29 -12.57 -4.76
C LEU A 82 -3.32 -11.96 -3.82
N ALA A 83 -3.76 -10.75 -4.16
CA ALA A 83 -4.84 -10.05 -3.49
C ALA A 83 -6.17 -10.80 -3.59
N THR A 84 -6.96 -10.76 -2.53
CA THR A 84 -8.33 -11.27 -2.51
C THR A 84 -9.22 -10.40 -3.38
N GLN A 85 -10.02 -11.06 -4.22
CA GLN A 85 -11.04 -10.41 -5.04
C GLN A 85 -12.42 -11.07 -4.86
N TRP A 86 -12.47 -12.22 -4.18
CA TRP A 86 -13.67 -13.03 -4.01
C TRP A 86 -13.75 -13.61 -2.59
N LEU A 87 -14.94 -13.61 -2.02
CA LEU A 87 -15.30 -14.42 -0.86
C LEU A 87 -16.10 -15.62 -1.35
N VAL A 88 -15.67 -16.82 -0.97
CA VAL A 88 -16.32 -18.07 -1.34
C VAL A 88 -16.94 -18.68 -0.09
N TYR A 89 -18.23 -19.01 -0.16
CA TYR A 89 -18.96 -19.67 0.92
C TYR A 89 -19.44 -21.04 0.49
N ASP A 90 -19.69 -21.92 1.47
CA ASP A 90 -20.28 -23.26 1.25
C ASP A 90 -19.49 -24.13 0.25
N ALA A 91 -18.17 -23.97 0.24
CA ALA A 91 -17.27 -24.77 -0.60
C ALA A 91 -16.97 -26.17 -0.04
N GLY A 92 -17.59 -26.53 1.10
CA GLY A 92 -17.41 -27.82 1.75
C GLY A 92 -15.94 -28.11 2.05
N GLU A 93 -15.50 -29.35 1.80
CA GLU A 93 -14.14 -29.81 2.08
C GLU A 93 -13.08 -29.27 1.10
N ILE A 94 -13.49 -28.59 0.01
CA ILE A 94 -12.55 -28.06 -1.00
C ILE A 94 -11.70 -26.92 -0.40
N LEU A 95 -12.28 -26.14 0.51
CA LEU A 95 -11.63 -25.00 1.15
C LEU A 95 -11.62 -25.19 2.67
N SER A 96 -10.50 -24.86 3.29
CA SER A 96 -10.31 -25.03 4.74
C SER A 96 -11.00 -23.96 5.61
N ARG A 97 -11.70 -22.99 5.01
CA ARG A 97 -12.37 -21.88 5.70
C ARG A 97 -13.65 -21.48 4.99
N ASP A 98 -14.61 -20.95 5.75
CA ASP A 98 -15.86 -20.39 5.24
C ASP A 98 -16.18 -19.04 5.96
N PRO A 99 -16.21 -17.89 5.27
CA PRO A 99 -15.83 -17.71 3.87
C PRO A 99 -14.32 -17.85 3.64
N ALA A 100 -13.96 -18.41 2.49
CA ALA A 100 -12.60 -18.41 1.98
C ALA A 100 -12.35 -17.20 1.07
N ALA A 101 -11.35 -16.41 1.42
CA ALA A 101 -10.88 -15.30 0.59
C ALA A 101 -9.99 -15.79 -0.56
N MET A 102 -10.41 -15.59 -1.80
CA MET A 102 -9.71 -16.07 -2.98
C MET A 102 -9.34 -14.95 -3.94
N CYS A 103 -8.19 -15.10 -4.60
CA CYS A 103 -7.88 -14.33 -5.80
C CYS A 103 -8.61 -14.93 -7.02
N ASP A 104 -8.77 -14.16 -8.08
CA ASP A 104 -9.43 -14.60 -9.31
C ASP A 104 -8.77 -15.84 -9.95
N VAL A 105 -7.44 -15.92 -9.92
CA VAL A 105 -6.70 -17.06 -10.47
C VAL A 105 -7.04 -18.35 -9.73
N CYS A 106 -6.87 -18.38 -8.39
CA CYS A 106 -7.18 -19.57 -7.61
C CYS A 106 -8.66 -19.95 -7.70
N LEU A 107 -9.56 -18.96 -7.75
CA LEU A 107 -10.99 -19.22 -7.91
C LEU A 107 -11.27 -20.03 -9.18
N ARG A 108 -10.78 -19.54 -10.33
CA ARG A 108 -11.00 -20.17 -11.64
C ARG A 108 -10.37 -21.55 -11.73
N HIS A 109 -9.18 -21.75 -11.16
CA HIS A 109 -8.48 -23.03 -11.27
C HIS A 109 -8.96 -24.09 -10.27
N LEU A 110 -9.41 -23.68 -9.08
CA LEU A 110 -9.76 -24.61 -8.01
C LEU A 110 -11.26 -24.92 -7.96
N LEU A 111 -12.12 -23.97 -8.35
CA LEU A 111 -13.57 -24.10 -8.21
C LEU A 111 -14.33 -24.18 -9.54
N TYR A 112 -13.66 -23.94 -10.66
CA TYR A 112 -14.27 -24.03 -11.99
C TYR A 112 -13.48 -24.98 -12.91
N THR A 113 -14.19 -25.66 -13.80
CA THR A 113 -13.58 -26.41 -14.88
C THR A 113 -13.04 -25.46 -15.95
N LYS A 114 -12.23 -25.98 -16.88
CA LYS A 114 -11.72 -25.20 -18.03
C LYS A 114 -12.84 -24.59 -18.88
N ASP A 115 -14.03 -25.22 -18.87
CA ASP A 115 -15.22 -24.76 -19.58
C ASP A 115 -16.05 -23.73 -18.79
N GLY A 116 -15.59 -23.31 -17.61
CA GLY A 116 -16.28 -22.34 -16.75
C GLY A 116 -17.44 -22.91 -15.94
N LYS A 117 -17.58 -24.24 -15.84
CA LYS A 117 -18.59 -24.87 -14.97
C LYS A 117 -18.08 -25.00 -13.55
N LYS A 118 -18.95 -24.82 -12.56
CA LYS A 118 -18.61 -25.03 -11.15
C LYS A 118 -18.22 -26.49 -10.90
N ILE A 119 -17.15 -26.71 -10.14
CA ILE A 119 -16.72 -28.05 -9.69
C ILE A 119 -17.64 -28.59 -8.59
N HIS A 120 -18.21 -27.70 -7.77
CA HIS A 120 -19.19 -28.05 -6.75
C HIS A 120 -20.44 -27.16 -6.87
N PRO A 121 -21.66 -27.72 -6.79
CA PRO A 121 -22.88 -26.97 -7.11
C PRO A 121 -23.22 -25.90 -6.06
N ASN A 122 -22.86 -26.14 -4.79
CA ASN A 122 -23.43 -25.37 -3.69
C ASN A 122 -22.63 -24.12 -3.31
N PHE A 123 -21.39 -23.97 -3.79
CA PHE A 123 -20.60 -22.82 -3.37
C PHE A 123 -21.13 -21.54 -4.03
N ARG A 124 -21.17 -20.48 -3.23
CA ARG A 124 -21.50 -19.12 -3.68
C ARG A 124 -20.25 -18.25 -3.64
N VAL A 125 -20.15 -17.32 -4.59
CA VAL A 125 -19.05 -16.37 -4.68
C VAL A 125 -19.60 -14.96 -4.60
N GLN A 126 -18.97 -14.12 -3.77
CA GLN A 126 -19.27 -12.70 -3.68
C GLN A 126 -17.99 -11.93 -4.00
N LYS A 127 -18.11 -10.89 -4.83
CA LYS A 127 -16.96 -10.03 -5.14
C LYS A 127 -16.54 -9.30 -3.87
N TYR A 128 -15.26 -9.43 -3.52
CA TYR A 128 -14.65 -8.70 -2.42
C TYR A 128 -14.11 -7.38 -2.96
N ILE A 129 -14.72 -6.29 -2.53
CA ILE A 129 -14.23 -4.93 -2.75
C ILE A 129 -13.68 -4.51 -1.39
N GLY A 130 -12.37 -4.23 -1.29
CA GLY A 130 -11.76 -3.84 -0.02
C GLY A 130 -12.55 -2.72 0.67
N HIS A 131 -12.61 -2.76 2.01
CA HIS A 131 -13.35 -1.85 2.91
C HIS A 131 -14.84 -1.58 2.66
N GLU A 132 -15.43 -2.01 1.55
CA GLU A 132 -16.87 -1.98 1.33
C GLU A 132 -17.38 -3.43 1.22
N LEU A 133 -17.89 -3.95 2.33
CA LEU A 133 -18.94 -4.96 2.25
C LEU A 133 -20.13 -4.29 1.56
N ALA A 134 -20.17 -4.37 0.23
CA ALA A 134 -21.32 -3.96 -0.54
C ALA A 134 -22.54 -4.73 0.00
N ARG A 135 -23.40 -3.98 0.72
CA ARG A 135 -24.70 -4.44 1.17
C ARG A 135 -25.66 -4.54 0.00
#